data_AF-A0A8T3PBW4-F1
#
_entry.id   AF-A0A8T3PBW4-F1
#
_cell.length_a   1.000
_cell.length_b   1.000
_cell.length_c   1.000
_cell.angle_alpha   90.00
_cell.angle_beta   90.00
_cell.angle_gamma   90.00
#
_symmetry.space_group_name_H-M   'P 1'
#
loop_
_entity.id
_entity.type
_entity.pdbx_description
1 polymer ?
#
loop_
_entity_poly.entity_id
_entity_poly.type
_entity_poly.pdbx_seq_one_letter_code
_entity_poly.pdbx_strand_id
1 'polypeptide(L)'
;MRNYAVFGGILRSELDFPDLSPADSGAPDWFLRTADAPAPDLLDAVTLGTEEVDTGIGVRLLRSGSTYRLVYDDSGSFDVVGSRSITWYPGPSASAELARLDVIGRVLALALHADGWLPLHGSAVA
;
A
#
# COMPACT_ATOMS: atom_id res chain seq x y z
N MET A 1 6.27 -15.04 -6.37
CA MET A 1 5.12 -14.38 -5.71
C MET A 1 4.47 -15.36 -4.75
N ARG A 2 4.12 -14.90 -3.54
CA ARG A 2 3.46 -15.70 -2.50
C ARG A 2 2.08 -15.11 -2.20
N ASN A 3 1.18 -15.94 -1.66
CA ASN A 3 -0.16 -15.54 -1.26
C ASN A 3 -0.23 -15.45 0.28
N TYR A 4 -0.86 -14.40 0.79
CA TYR A 4 -1.01 -14.13 2.22
C TYR A 4 -2.46 -13.80 2.56
N ALA A 5 -2.95 -14.32 3.68
CA ALA A 5 -4.25 -13.96 4.23
C ALA A 5 -4.15 -12.62 4.98
N VAL A 6 -4.96 -11.63 4.59
CA VAL A 6 -4.95 -10.28 5.20
C VAL A 6 -6.31 -9.60 5.00
N PHE A 7 -6.82 -8.92 6.03
CA PHE A 7 -8.12 -8.23 6.02
C PHE A 7 -9.29 -9.07 5.49
N GLY A 8 -9.29 -10.38 5.76
CA GLY A 8 -10.32 -11.30 5.30
C GLY A 8 -10.24 -11.69 3.81
N GLY A 9 -9.24 -11.17 3.08
CA GLY A 9 -8.96 -11.52 1.69
C GLY A 9 -7.54 -12.07 1.49
N ILE A 10 -7.13 -12.17 0.22
CA ILE A 10 -5.84 -12.75 -0.19
C ILE A 10 -5.01 -11.70 -0.93
N LEU A 11 -3.83 -11.39 -0.39
CA LEU A 11 -2.80 -10.61 -1.06
C LEU A 11 -1.81 -11.54 -1.77
N ARG A 12 -1.67 -11.41 -3.09
CA ARG A 12 -0.55 -11.99 -3.86
C ARG A 12 0.57 -10.97 -3.98
N SER A 13 1.77 -11.29 -3.49
CA SER A 13 2.86 -10.32 -3.37
C SER A 13 4.21 -10.83 -3.89
N GLU A 14 5.00 -9.91 -4.45
CA GLU A 14 6.46 -10.06 -4.68
C GLU A 14 7.29 -9.76 -3.43
N LEU A 15 6.82 -8.85 -2.56
CA LEU A 15 7.37 -8.65 -1.23
C LEU A 15 7.02 -9.84 -0.33
N ASP A 16 7.99 -10.34 0.44
CA ASP A 16 7.73 -11.35 1.46
C ASP A 16 7.07 -10.70 2.69
N PHE A 17 6.10 -11.38 3.30
CA PHE A 17 5.43 -10.92 4.52
C PHE A 17 5.52 -12.02 5.59
N PRO A 18 6.60 -12.05 6.40
CA PRO A 18 6.81 -13.13 7.38
C PRO A 18 5.76 -13.12 8.50
N ASP A 19 5.18 -11.96 8.80
CA ASP A 19 4.20 -11.78 9.88
C ASP A 19 2.75 -12.12 9.45
N LEU A 20 2.53 -12.37 8.15
CA LEU A 20 1.23 -12.76 7.63
C LEU A 20 1.13 -14.27 7.47
N SER A 21 -0.06 -14.82 7.72
CA SER A 21 -0.34 -16.22 7.47
C SER A 21 -0.32 -16.50 5.96
N PRO A 22 0.35 -17.57 5.49
CA PRO A 22 0.23 -18.02 4.10
C PRO A 22 -1.23 -18.35 3.73
N ALA A 23 -1.60 -18.09 2.48
CA ALA A 23 -2.90 -18.48 1.93
C ALA A 23 -2.74 -19.51 0.81
N ASP A 24 -3.02 -20.78 1.12
CA ASP A 24 -2.77 -21.92 0.23
C ASP A 24 -3.84 -22.09 -0.87
N SER A 25 -5.01 -21.45 -0.74
CA SER A 25 -6.11 -21.58 -1.70
C SER A 25 -6.95 -20.30 -1.78
N GLY A 26 -7.65 -20.12 -2.91
CA GLY A 26 -8.48 -18.94 -3.20
C GLY A 26 -7.90 -18.03 -4.29
N ALA A 27 -8.76 -17.19 -4.86
CA ALA A 27 -8.34 -16.18 -5.84
C ALA A 27 -7.79 -14.94 -5.10
N PRO A 28 -6.65 -14.34 -5.53
CA PRO A 28 -6.14 -13.14 -4.90
C PRO A 28 -7.07 -11.93 -5.08
N ASP A 29 -7.35 -11.23 -3.99
CA ASP A 29 -8.08 -9.97 -3.98
C ASP A 29 -7.17 -8.81 -4.38
N TRP A 30 -5.92 -8.82 -3.90
CA TRP A 30 -4.91 -7.81 -4.20
C TRP A 30 -3.65 -8.42 -4.83
N PHE A 31 -2.99 -7.62 -5.66
CA PHE A 31 -1.71 -7.95 -6.29
C PHE A 31 -0.70 -6.87 -5.98
N LEU A 32 0.33 -7.18 -5.19
CA LEU A 32 1.47 -6.30 -4.93
C LEU A 32 2.66 -6.71 -5.79
N ARG A 33 3.16 -5.75 -6.56
CA ARG A 33 4.41 -5.86 -7.34
C ARG A 33 5.42 -4.83 -6.89
N THR A 34 6.69 -5.15 -7.08
CA THR A 34 7.80 -4.22 -6.89
C THR A 34 8.31 -3.78 -8.25
N ALA A 35 8.43 -2.47 -8.46
CA ALA A 35 9.01 -1.90 -9.66
C ALA A 35 10.39 -1.33 -9.34
N ASP A 36 11.42 -1.85 -10.01
CA ASP A 36 12.80 -1.34 -9.90
C ASP A 36 12.99 -0.10 -10.80
N ALA A 37 12.19 0.93 -10.55
CA ALA A 37 12.19 2.20 -11.24
C ALA A 37 11.53 3.28 -10.36
N PRO A 38 11.81 4.58 -10.61
CA PRO A 38 11.04 5.65 -9.99
C PRO A 38 9.55 5.54 -10.32
N ALA A 39 8.70 5.97 -9.39
CA ALA A 39 7.27 6.05 -9.64
C ALA A 39 6.99 7.00 -10.82
N PRO A 40 6.21 6.60 -11.83
CA PRO A 40 5.95 7.44 -13.00
C PRO A 40 5.18 8.69 -12.59
N ASP A 41 5.33 9.80 -13.32
CA ASP A 41 4.56 11.01 -13.06
C ASP A 41 3.05 10.73 -13.19
N LEU A 42 2.28 11.17 -12.19
CA LEU A 42 0.83 11.13 -12.26
C LEU A 42 0.33 12.45 -12.85
N LEU A 43 -0.13 12.39 -14.10
CA LEU A 43 -0.79 13.52 -14.76
C LEU A 43 -2.08 13.89 -14.00
N ASP A 44 -2.37 15.18 -13.89
CA ASP A 44 -3.57 15.71 -13.23
C ASP A 44 -3.77 15.22 -11.78
N ALA A 45 -2.68 14.91 -11.09
CA ALA A 45 -2.74 14.46 -9.72
C ALA A 45 -3.14 15.60 -8.77
N VAL A 46 -4.11 15.32 -7.91
CA VAL A 46 -4.49 16.19 -6.80
C VAL A 46 -4.00 15.62 -5.48
N THR A 47 -3.40 16.45 -4.63
CA THR A 47 -3.07 16.06 -3.26
C THR A 47 -4.35 16.04 -2.43
N LEU A 48 -4.70 14.88 -1.89
CA LEU A 48 -5.86 14.70 -1.02
C LEU A 48 -5.53 14.93 0.45
N GLY A 49 -4.29 14.71 0.86
CA GLY A 49 -3.85 14.90 2.24
C GLY A 49 -2.35 14.70 2.42
N THR A 50 -1.86 15.21 3.55
CA THR A 50 -0.49 15.08 4.00
C THR A 50 -0.47 14.85 5.50
N GLU A 51 0.41 14.00 5.98
CA GLU A 51 0.54 13.68 7.41
C GLU A 51 2.01 13.41 7.75
N GLU A 52 2.42 13.70 8.98
CA GLU A 52 3.69 13.26 9.53
C GLU A 52 3.44 11.99 10.36
N VAL A 53 4.03 10.86 9.95
CA VAL A 53 3.76 9.54 10.54
C VAL A 53 4.78 9.14 11.61
N ASP A 54 5.96 9.73 11.56
CA ASP A 54 6.99 9.72 12.59
C ASP A 54 7.81 11.00 12.47
N THR A 55 8.69 11.28 13.43
CA THR A 55 9.50 12.50 13.51
C THR A 55 10.28 12.74 12.22
N GLY A 56 9.83 13.71 11.43
CA GLY A 56 10.45 14.07 10.15
C GLY A 56 10.16 13.10 8.99
N ILE A 57 9.23 12.16 9.16
CA ILE A 57 8.77 11.26 8.10
C ILE A 57 7.36 11.67 7.67
N GLY A 58 7.27 12.23 6.47
CA GLY A 58 6.01 12.61 5.85
C GLY A 58 5.41 11.49 4.99
N VAL A 59 4.08 11.48 4.93
CA VAL A 59 3.32 10.77 3.91
C VAL A 59 2.38 11.73 3.19
N ARG A 60 2.29 11.59 1.87
CA ARG A 60 1.35 12.34 1.03
C ARG A 60 0.46 11.40 0.26
N LEU A 61 -0.84 11.68 0.27
CA LEU A 61 -1.82 10.96 -0.55
C LEU A 61 -2.19 11.81 -1.76
N LEU A 62 -1.98 11.27 -2.95
CA LEU A 62 -2.39 11.85 -4.22
C LEU A 62 -3.45 10.98 -4.88
N ARG A 63 -4.24 11.60 -5.77
CA ARG A 63 -5.17 10.90 -6.64
C ARG A 63 -5.10 11.44 -8.06
N SER A 64 -5.06 10.55 -9.03
CA SER A 64 -5.24 10.83 -10.46
C SER A 64 -6.20 9.79 -11.05
N GLY A 65 -7.38 10.21 -11.49
CA GLY A 65 -8.44 9.31 -11.95
C GLY A 65 -8.80 8.22 -10.93
N SER A 66 -8.58 6.95 -11.32
CA SER A 66 -8.78 5.75 -10.48
C SER A 66 -7.52 5.29 -9.75
N THR A 67 -6.43 6.04 -9.84
CA THR A 67 -5.17 5.72 -9.18
C THR A 67 -5.00 6.59 -7.95
N TYR A 68 -4.72 5.96 -6.83
CA TYR A 68 -4.20 6.64 -5.65
C TYR A 68 -2.70 6.41 -5.54
N ARG A 69 -1.96 7.41 -5.04
CA ARG A 69 -0.56 7.25 -4.69
C ARG A 69 -0.31 7.68 -3.26
N LEU A 70 0.30 6.80 -2.48
CA LEU A 70 0.95 7.17 -1.22
C LEU A 70 2.44 7.41 -1.50
N VAL A 71 2.96 8.55 -1.07
CA VAL A 71 4.39 8.89 -1.15
C VAL A 71 4.92 9.03 0.26
N TYR A 72 5.79 8.12 0.66
CA TYR A 72 6.52 8.12 1.91
C TYR A 72 7.96 8.57 1.68
N ASP A 73 8.49 9.32 2.63
CA ASP A 73 9.87 9.79 2.58
C ASP A 73 10.90 8.66 2.79
N ASP A 74 10.50 7.56 3.45
CA ASP A 74 11.39 6.50 3.94
C ASP A 74 11.14 5.11 3.33
N SER A 75 9.94 4.83 2.81
CA SER A 75 9.61 3.55 2.16
C SER A 75 9.37 3.68 0.65
N GLY A 76 9.23 4.89 0.13
CA GLY A 76 9.02 5.14 -1.30
C GLY A 76 7.55 5.39 -1.65
N SER A 77 7.16 5.03 -2.88
CA SER A 77 5.81 5.31 -3.38
C SER A 77 5.00 4.04 -3.63
N PHE A 78 3.71 4.09 -3.34
CA PHE A 78 2.76 3.01 -3.61
C PHE A 78 1.63 3.52 -4.48
N ASP A 79 1.51 2.96 -5.68
CA ASP A 79 0.33 3.16 -6.53
C ASP A 79 -0.71 2.10 -6.24
N VAL A 80 -1.94 2.53 -5.99
CA VAL A 80 -3.13 1.69 -5.90
C VAL A 80 -4.01 2.03 -7.10
N VAL A 81 -4.07 1.13 -8.08
CA VAL A 81 -4.87 1.29 -9.30
C VAL A 81 -6.18 0.52 -9.15
N GLY A 82 -7.30 1.24 -9.19
CA GLY A 82 -8.59 0.69 -8.80
C GLY A 82 -8.58 0.31 -7.32
N SER A 83 -9.01 -0.91 -6.99
CA SER A 83 -9.00 -1.43 -5.61
C SER A 83 -8.11 -2.65 -5.40
N ARG A 84 -7.36 -3.09 -6.42
CA ARG A 84 -6.72 -4.43 -6.41
C ARG A 84 -5.24 -4.44 -6.80
N SER A 85 -4.82 -3.56 -7.70
CA SER A 85 -3.47 -3.56 -8.25
C SER A 85 -2.60 -2.57 -7.48
N ILE A 86 -1.55 -3.08 -6.84
CA ILE A 86 -0.63 -2.30 -6.03
C ILE A 86 0.77 -2.40 -6.63
N THR A 87 1.41 -1.27 -6.90
CA THR A 87 2.82 -1.22 -7.31
C THR A 87 3.61 -0.40 -6.31
N TRP A 88 4.64 -1.02 -5.74
CA TRP A 88 5.61 -0.34 -4.90
C TRP A 88 6.82 0.07 -5.73
N TYR A 89 7.19 1.34 -5.61
CA TYR A 89 8.37 1.96 -6.19
C TYR A 89 9.31 2.33 -5.03
N PRO A 90 10.32 1.50 -4.73
CA PRO A 90 11.24 1.77 -3.64
C PRO A 90 11.96 3.11 -3.84
N GLY A 91 12.00 3.92 -2.80
CA GLY A 91 12.89 5.09 -2.74
C GLY A 91 14.37 4.68 -2.61
N PRO A 92 15.31 5.62 -2.83
CA PRO A 92 16.76 5.33 -2.79
C PRO A 92 17.28 4.71 -1.49
N SER A 93 16.57 4.95 -0.38
CA SER A 93 16.91 4.44 0.95
C SER A 93 15.77 3.60 1.55
N ALA A 94 14.92 3.04 0.69
CA ALA A 94 13.72 2.37 1.14
C ALA A 94 13.99 1.12 1.96
N SER A 95 13.37 1.05 3.13
CA SER A 95 13.34 -0.16 3.94
C SER A 95 12.20 -1.07 3.50
N ALA A 96 12.54 -2.31 3.11
CA ALA A 96 11.54 -3.33 2.82
C ALA A 96 10.68 -3.68 4.05
N GLU A 97 11.19 -3.45 5.26
CA GLU A 97 10.43 -3.62 6.50
C GLU A 97 9.38 -2.53 6.68
N LEU A 98 9.76 -1.26 6.49
CA LEU A 98 8.81 -0.15 6.53
C LEU A 98 7.76 -0.28 5.43
N ALA A 99 8.18 -0.67 4.23
CA ALA A 99 7.25 -0.94 3.13
C ALA A 99 6.21 -2.03 3.47
N ARG A 100 6.60 -3.08 4.21
CA ARG A 100 5.62 -4.09 4.68
C ARG A 100 4.60 -3.49 5.63
N LEU A 101 5.07 -2.69 6.59
CA LEU A 101 4.21 -2.03 7.57
C LEU A 101 3.25 -1.06 6.88
N ASP A 102 3.74 -0.28 5.92
CA ASP A 102 2.92 0.65 5.14
C ASP A 102 1.88 -0.09 4.29
N VAL A 103 2.27 -1.21 3.69
CA VAL A 103 1.33 -2.03 2.90
C VAL A 103 0.17 -2.51 3.76
N ILE A 104 0.48 -3.09 4.93
CA ILE A 104 -0.54 -3.63 5.84
C ILE A 104 -1.35 -2.49 6.47
N GLY A 105 -0.71 -1.42 6.92
CA GLY A 105 -1.35 -0.34 7.67
C GLY A 105 -2.21 0.57 6.80
N ARG A 106 -1.68 1.08 5.69
CA ARG A 106 -2.33 2.16 4.92
C ARG A 106 -2.64 1.80 3.48
N VAL A 107 -1.75 1.08 2.77
CA VAL A 107 -1.97 0.81 1.33
C VAL A 107 -3.16 -0.11 1.11
N LEU A 108 -3.28 -1.21 1.87
CA LEU A 108 -4.42 -2.11 1.77
C LEU A 108 -5.71 -1.46 2.31
N ALA A 109 -5.63 -0.65 3.35
CA ALA A 109 -6.77 0.13 3.83
C ALA A 109 -7.27 1.11 2.75
N LEU A 110 -6.36 1.75 2.02
CA LEU A 110 -6.69 2.61 0.89
C LEU A 110 -7.30 1.81 -0.28
N ALA A 111 -6.81 0.61 -0.55
CA ALA A 111 -7.39 -0.28 -1.56
C ALA A 111 -8.83 -0.69 -1.21
N LEU A 112 -9.10 -1.01 0.06
CA LEU A 112 -10.46 -1.25 0.59
C LEU A 112 -11.34 0.00 0.45
N HIS A 113 -10.80 1.19 0.75
CA HIS A 113 -11.51 2.45 0.56
C HIS A 113 -11.87 2.72 -0.90
N ALA A 114 -10.94 2.45 -1.82
CA ALA A 114 -11.18 2.56 -3.25
C ALA A 114 -12.27 1.58 -3.74
N ASP A 115 -12.47 0.46 -3.03
CA ASP A 115 -13.54 -0.52 -3.29
C ASP A 115 -14.88 -0.15 -2.61
N GLY A 116 -14.95 1.00 -1.93
CA GLY A 116 -16.16 1.49 -1.27
C GLY A 116 -16.33 1.05 0.19
N TRP A 117 -15.36 0.35 0.76
CA TRP A 117 -15.38 -0.03 2.18
C TRP A 117 -14.80 1.10 3.04
N LEU A 118 -15.33 1.30 4.23
CA LEU A 118 -14.73 2.21 5.21
C LEU A 118 -13.97 1.37 6.24
N PRO A 119 -12.63 1.21 6.10
CA PRO A 119 -11.86 0.48 7.09
C PRO A 119 -11.83 1.27 8.41
N LEU A 120 -12.52 0.74 9.43
CA LEU A 120 -12.36 1.22 10.79
C LEU A 120 -10.98 0.77 11.29
N HIS A 121 -10.03 1.69 11.39
CA HIS A 121 -8.76 1.40 12.06
C HIS A 121 -9.05 1.05 13.52
N GLY A 122 -8.65 -0.15 13.94
CA GLY A 122 -8.73 -0.63 15.32
C GLY A 122 -7.73 0.07 16.25
N SER A 123 -7.74 1.40 16.29
CA SER A 123 -7.02 2.19 17.31
C SER A 123 -7.66 2.10 18.69
N ALA A 124 -8.75 1.33 18.84
CA ALA A 124 -9.32 0.94 20.12
C ALA A 124 -8.85 -0.48 20.51
N VAL A 125 -7.59 -0.59 20.94
CA VAL A 125 -7.21 -1.63 21.91
C VAL A 125 -6.83 -0.88 23.17
N ALA A 126 -7.68 -1.02 24.19
CA ALA A 126 -7.53 -0.43 25.51
C ALA A 126 -6.40 -1.07 26.32
#